data_AF-A0A016SFK0-F1
#
_entry.id   AF-A0A016SFK0-F1
#
_cell.length_a   1.000
_cell.length_b   1.000
_cell.length_c   1.000
_cell.angle_alpha   90.00
_cell.angle_beta   90.00
_cell.angle_gamma   90.00
#
_symmetry.space_group_name_H-M   'P 1'
#
loop_
_entity.id
_entity.type
_entity.pdbx_description
1 polymer ?
#
loop_
_entity_poly.entity_id
_entity_poly.type
_entity_poly.pdbx_seq_one_letter_code
_entity_poly.pdbx_strand_id
1 'polypeptide(L)'
;MSDLVNKLDESSDANPNFTFCGAELPDDYSSDWMCELALENSDRIMTASENDTVYLTLDSVQYIFTVCIRLRLPPDIRYLAALIFARFMKIHTEQVLGFLDDMKLNEKRRLREWERVEANLSRQTTLRMLSSIQIASKALSYHDSLSSKQVCSCLRSLGFAYTQRAALKSELRILKTLEYRLPRSPLLYSETFLKLVVCRWASVDIKEIWEHTLMFLDIAFLHHEQVYQVLLKATVSETGFTPSFLRADVERVKADWMLLGGGTVTAAAQCLLTLEQTEHTNIICLPS
;
A
#
# COMPACT_ATOMS: atom_id res chain seq x y z
N MET A 1 24.62 -12.23 -9.71
CA MET A 1 23.25 -12.39 -9.16
C MET A 1 23.28 -13.36 -7.98
N SER A 2 24.06 -14.45 -8.03
CA SER A 2 24.29 -15.35 -6.89
C SER A 2 24.94 -14.68 -5.67
N ASP A 3 25.88 -13.75 -5.87
CA ASP A 3 26.61 -13.14 -4.74
C ASP A 3 25.79 -12.08 -3.95
N LEU A 4 24.65 -11.64 -4.49
CA LEU A 4 23.68 -10.83 -3.75
C LEU A 4 22.68 -11.70 -2.97
N VAL A 5 22.46 -12.93 -3.42
CA VAL A 5 21.53 -13.88 -2.79
C VAL A 5 22.20 -14.52 -1.57
N ASN A 6 23.50 -14.82 -1.64
CA ASN A 6 24.22 -15.55 -0.58
C ASN A 6 24.57 -14.71 0.66
N LYS A 7 24.34 -13.39 0.65
CA LYS A 7 24.59 -12.51 1.81
C LYS A 7 23.33 -12.15 2.61
N LEU A 8 22.17 -12.66 2.22
CA LEU A 8 20.88 -12.40 2.84
C LEU A 8 20.29 -13.65 3.54
N ASP A 9 21.09 -14.71 3.68
CA ASP A 9 20.63 -16.02 4.20
C ASP A 9 20.78 -16.19 5.72
N GLU A 10 21.32 -15.20 6.43
CA GLU A 10 21.47 -15.27 7.89
C GLU A 10 20.89 -14.02 8.57
N SER A 11 19.77 -14.23 9.27
CA SER A 11 19.04 -13.31 10.17
C SER A 11 18.12 -12.23 9.55
N SER A 12 16.83 -12.59 9.42
CA SER A 12 15.73 -11.95 10.14
C SER A 12 14.43 -12.59 9.64
N ASP A 13 13.70 -13.27 10.52
CA ASP A 13 12.29 -13.56 10.25
C ASP A 13 11.60 -12.18 10.14
N ALA A 14 11.35 -11.70 8.93
CA ALA A 14 10.88 -10.33 8.67
C ALA A 14 9.41 -10.12 9.07
N ASN A 15 8.81 -11.13 9.71
CA ASN A 15 7.44 -11.12 10.18
C ASN A 15 7.34 -10.51 11.58
N PRO A 16 6.30 -9.71 11.85
CA PRO A 16 6.02 -9.21 13.20
C PRO A 16 5.77 -10.37 14.17
N ASN A 17 6.42 -10.31 15.33
CA ASN A 17 6.14 -11.23 16.43
C ASN A 17 5.02 -10.65 17.31
N PHE A 18 3.78 -11.02 17.02
CA PHE A 18 2.62 -10.52 17.77
C PHE A 18 2.53 -11.04 19.21
N THR A 19 3.22 -12.13 19.55
CA THR A 19 3.26 -12.70 20.91
C THR A 19 4.43 -12.20 21.75
N PHE A 20 5.29 -11.34 21.18
CA PHE A 20 6.37 -10.71 21.92
C PHE A 20 5.83 -9.70 22.95
N CYS A 21 6.07 -9.97 24.24
CA CYS A 21 5.61 -9.12 25.34
C CYS A 21 6.61 -8.02 25.74
N GLY A 22 7.85 -8.03 25.21
CA GLY A 22 8.90 -7.09 25.63
C GLY A 22 8.76 -5.66 25.08
N ALA A 23 7.78 -5.41 24.22
CA ALA A 23 7.50 -4.10 23.61
C ALA A 23 5.99 -3.79 23.60
N GLU A 24 5.26 -4.27 24.60
CA GLU A 24 3.83 -3.99 24.72
C GLU A 24 3.57 -2.57 25.19
N LEU A 25 2.64 -1.89 24.53
CA LEU A 25 2.03 -0.69 25.07
C LEU A 25 1.32 -1.08 26.38
N PRO A 26 1.49 -0.32 27.47
CA PRO A 26 0.71 -0.57 28.67
C PRO A 26 -0.79 -0.48 28.34
N ASP A 27 -1.62 -1.29 28.99
CA ASP A 27 -3.05 -1.43 28.67
C ASP A 27 -3.77 -0.06 28.57
N ASP A 28 -3.43 0.87 29.46
CA ASP A 28 -4.00 2.21 29.51
C ASP A 28 -3.72 3.05 28.23
N TYR A 29 -2.61 2.78 27.53
CA TYR A 29 -2.24 3.48 26.29
C TYR A 29 -2.81 2.83 25.02
N SER A 30 -3.36 1.62 25.12
CA SER A 30 -3.96 0.95 23.95
C SER A 30 -5.19 1.70 23.43
N SER A 31 -5.98 2.28 24.34
CA SER A 31 -7.11 3.15 23.98
C SER A 31 -6.63 4.43 23.29
N ASP A 32 -5.60 5.08 23.84
CA ASP A 32 -5.05 6.31 23.27
C ASP A 32 -4.47 6.07 21.88
N TRP A 33 -3.72 4.97 21.68
CA TRP A 33 -3.20 4.57 20.37
C TRP A 33 -4.31 4.37 19.34
N MET A 34 -5.39 3.68 19.74
CA MET A 34 -6.56 3.49 18.89
C MET A 34 -7.27 4.81 18.56
N CYS A 35 -7.37 5.74 19.51
CA CYS A 35 -7.89 7.07 19.27
C CYS A 35 -7.04 7.85 18.26
N GLU A 36 -5.72 7.81 18.36
CA GLU A 36 -4.81 8.45 17.40
C GLU A 36 -4.97 7.88 15.98
N LEU A 37 -5.04 6.55 15.85
CA LEU A 37 -5.29 5.90 14.56
C LEU A 37 -6.66 6.27 13.97
N ALA A 38 -7.68 6.40 14.82
CA ALA A 38 -9.02 6.80 14.41
C ALA A 38 -9.09 8.28 14.00
N LEU A 39 -8.39 9.17 14.70
CA LEU A 39 -8.29 10.58 14.33
C LEU A 39 -7.59 10.76 12.98
N GLU A 40 -6.47 10.08 12.75
CA GLU A 40 -5.80 10.12 11.45
C GLU A 40 -6.68 9.53 10.35
N ASN A 41 -7.36 8.41 10.62
CA ASN A 41 -8.28 7.80 9.67
C ASN A 41 -9.44 8.74 9.31
N SER A 42 -10.01 9.41 10.31
CA SER A 42 -11.07 10.40 10.12
C SER A 42 -10.59 11.58 9.27
N ASP A 43 -9.39 12.11 9.54
CA ASP A 43 -8.80 13.17 8.73
C ASP A 43 -8.62 12.73 7.26
N ARG A 44 -8.11 11.52 7.02
CA ARG A 44 -8.00 10.97 5.65
C ARG A 44 -9.36 10.85 4.95
N ILE A 45 -10.38 10.37 5.64
CA ILE A 45 -11.74 10.26 5.08
C ILE A 45 -12.28 11.66 4.76
N MET A 46 -12.15 12.61 5.69
CA MET A 46 -12.69 13.96 5.53
C MET A 46 -11.99 14.77 4.44
N THR A 47 -10.70 14.52 4.21
CA THR A 47 -9.89 15.20 3.20
C THR A 47 -9.85 14.48 1.85
N ALA A 48 -10.48 13.31 1.75
CA ALA A 48 -10.50 12.51 0.52
C ALA A 48 -11.10 13.27 -0.67
N SER A 49 -10.43 13.20 -1.81
CA SER A 49 -10.82 13.86 -3.06
C SER A 49 -11.03 12.85 -4.18
N GLU A 50 -11.85 13.20 -5.17
CA GLU A 50 -12.31 12.30 -6.24
C GLU A 50 -11.20 11.58 -7.03
N ASN A 51 -9.95 12.04 -6.95
CA ASN A 51 -8.82 11.54 -7.72
C ASN A 51 -7.69 10.99 -6.84
N ASP A 52 -7.92 10.73 -5.55
CA ASP A 52 -6.87 10.26 -4.64
C ASP A 52 -6.23 8.95 -5.06
N THR A 53 -7.02 8.01 -5.58
CA THR A 53 -6.55 6.67 -5.92
C THR A 53 -6.29 6.46 -7.42
N VAL A 54 -6.37 7.51 -8.27
CA VAL A 54 -6.27 7.39 -9.74
C VAL A 54 -4.95 6.77 -10.24
N TYR A 55 -3.88 6.90 -9.45
CA TYR A 55 -2.55 6.35 -9.77
C TYR A 55 -2.25 5.00 -9.10
N LEU A 56 -3.17 4.47 -8.29
CA LEU A 56 -3.16 3.09 -7.79
C LEU A 56 -3.78 2.15 -8.83
N THR A 57 -3.18 2.10 -10.01
CA THR A 57 -3.59 1.20 -11.09
C THR A 57 -2.97 -0.19 -10.89
N LEU A 58 -3.57 -1.22 -11.47
CA LEU A 58 -3.02 -2.58 -11.44
C LEU A 58 -1.55 -2.60 -11.89
N ASP A 59 -1.24 -1.96 -13.02
CA ASP A 59 0.12 -1.93 -13.56
C ASP A 59 1.13 -1.27 -12.61
N SER A 60 0.75 -0.14 -11.97
CA SER A 60 1.66 0.58 -11.08
C SER A 60 1.90 -0.20 -9.79
N VAL A 61 0.84 -0.73 -9.19
CA VAL A 61 0.90 -1.52 -7.96
C VAL A 61 1.65 -2.82 -8.20
N GLN A 62 1.30 -3.58 -9.24
CA GLN A 62 1.94 -4.85 -9.57
C GLN A 62 3.43 -4.67 -9.83
N TYR A 63 3.81 -3.60 -10.55
CA TYR A 63 5.21 -3.28 -10.78
C TYR A 63 5.97 -3.04 -9.46
N ILE A 64 5.44 -2.16 -8.61
CA ILE A 64 6.05 -1.82 -7.31
C ILE A 64 6.17 -3.06 -6.44
N PHE A 65 5.10 -3.85 -6.32
CA PHE A 65 5.06 -5.06 -5.50
C PHE A 65 6.06 -6.10 -6.01
N THR A 66 6.12 -6.31 -7.33
CA THR A 66 7.09 -7.23 -7.95
C THR A 66 8.52 -6.84 -7.62
N VAL A 67 8.84 -5.55 -7.67
CA VAL A 67 10.18 -5.07 -7.31
C VAL A 67 10.46 -5.31 -5.82
N CYS A 68 9.54 -4.94 -4.92
CA CYS A 68 9.70 -5.15 -3.48
C CYS A 68 9.92 -6.63 -3.15
N ILE A 69 9.13 -7.54 -3.75
CA ILE A 69 9.25 -9.00 -3.56
C ILE A 69 10.60 -9.50 -4.09
N ARG A 70 11.03 -9.07 -5.28
CA ARG A 70 12.32 -9.49 -5.85
C ARG A 70 13.52 -8.99 -5.06
N LEU A 71 13.37 -7.84 -4.39
CA LEU A 71 14.37 -7.28 -3.50
C LEU A 71 14.26 -7.83 -2.07
N ARG A 72 13.32 -8.73 -1.79
CA ARG A 72 13.03 -9.31 -0.47
C ARG A 72 12.81 -8.23 0.61
N LEU A 73 12.12 -7.16 0.25
CA LEU A 73 11.78 -6.09 1.17
C LEU A 73 10.61 -6.51 2.08
N PRO A 74 10.58 -6.05 3.34
CA PRO A 74 9.42 -6.20 4.22
C PRO A 74 8.10 -5.82 3.53
N PRO A 75 6.99 -6.54 3.80
CA PRO A 75 5.69 -6.29 3.16
C PRO A 75 5.26 -4.83 3.25
N ASP A 76 5.47 -4.19 4.39
CA ASP A 76 5.02 -2.82 4.64
C ASP A 76 5.56 -1.78 3.63
N ILE A 77 6.78 -2.01 3.13
CA ILE A 77 7.43 -1.13 2.16
C ILE A 77 6.66 -1.07 0.85
N ARG A 78 6.03 -2.16 0.39
CA ARG A 78 5.34 -2.18 -0.91
C ARG A 78 4.04 -1.35 -0.88
N TYR A 79 3.31 -1.40 0.23
CA TYR A 79 2.10 -0.59 0.42
C TYR A 79 2.46 0.89 0.52
N LEU A 80 3.43 1.23 1.38
CA LEU A 80 3.88 2.61 1.53
C LEU A 80 4.44 3.18 0.23
N ALA A 81 5.25 2.41 -0.52
CA ALA A 81 5.81 2.85 -1.79
C ALA A 81 4.73 3.14 -2.85
N ALA A 82 3.70 2.29 -2.93
CA ALA A 82 2.56 2.50 -3.83
C ALA A 82 1.82 3.80 -3.50
N LEU A 83 1.57 4.06 -2.22
CA LEU A 83 0.91 5.29 -1.77
C LEU A 83 1.76 6.54 -2.01
N ILE A 84 3.07 6.49 -1.73
CA ILE A 84 4.01 7.59 -2.03
C ILE A 84 4.00 7.89 -3.52
N PHE A 85 4.08 6.86 -4.37
CA PHE A 85 4.05 7.00 -5.82
C PHE A 85 2.74 7.63 -6.29
N ALA A 86 1.60 7.09 -5.88
CA ALA A 86 0.30 7.55 -6.33
C ALA A 86 0.03 9.00 -5.93
N ARG A 87 0.31 9.36 -4.67
CA ARG A 87 0.16 10.73 -4.16
C ARG A 87 1.09 11.71 -4.87
N PHE A 88 2.34 11.31 -5.09
CA PHE A 88 3.28 12.12 -5.86
C PHE A 88 2.77 12.37 -7.28
N MET A 89 2.31 11.33 -7.98
CA MET A 89 1.82 11.45 -9.35
C MET A 89 0.58 12.34 -9.42
N LYS A 90 -0.35 12.22 -8.46
CA LYS A 90 -1.52 13.10 -8.36
C LYS A 90 -1.12 14.57 -8.27
N ILE A 91 -0.39 14.93 -7.22
CA ILE A 91 0.01 16.33 -6.98
C ILE A 91 0.87 16.85 -8.12
N HIS A 92 1.78 16.03 -8.65
CA HIS A 92 2.64 16.46 -9.73
C HIS A 92 1.85 16.72 -11.02
N THR A 93 0.88 15.88 -11.35
CA THR A 93 0.01 16.08 -12.51
C THR A 93 -0.89 17.30 -12.33
N GLU A 94 -1.46 17.52 -11.15
CA GLU A 94 -2.25 18.72 -10.84
C GLU A 94 -1.43 20.00 -11.00
N GLN A 95 -0.18 20.02 -10.52
CA GLN A 95 0.75 21.14 -10.70
C GLN A 95 1.06 21.42 -12.17
N VAL A 96 1.24 20.37 -12.98
CA VAL A 96 1.47 20.49 -14.43
C VAL A 96 0.25 21.04 -15.14
N LEU A 97 -0.94 20.50 -14.84
CA LEU A 97 -2.19 20.93 -15.45
C LEU A 97 -2.49 22.40 -15.10
N GLY A 98 -2.35 22.77 -13.82
CA GLY A 98 -2.50 24.16 -13.40
C GLY A 98 -1.54 25.11 -14.12
N PHE A 99 -0.27 24.72 -14.27
CA PHE A 99 0.70 25.49 -15.05
C PHE A 99 0.28 25.66 -16.52
N LEU A 100 -0.24 24.61 -17.16
CA LEU A 100 -0.69 24.67 -18.55
C LEU A 100 -1.92 25.57 -18.74
N ASP A 101 -2.83 25.55 -17.77
CA ASP A 101 -4.02 26.41 -17.78
C ASP A 101 -3.66 27.90 -17.60
N ASP A 102 -2.65 28.20 -16.76
CA ASP A 102 -2.14 29.57 -16.56
C ASP A 102 -1.49 30.18 -17.81
N MET A 103 -0.95 29.35 -18.72
CA MET A 103 -0.26 29.83 -19.93
C MET A 103 -1.20 30.43 -20.99
N LYS A 104 -2.53 30.39 -20.81
CA LYS A 104 -3.55 30.94 -21.74
C LYS A 104 -3.31 30.55 -23.21
N LEU A 105 -2.87 29.31 -23.44
CA LEU A 105 -2.60 28.78 -24.77
C LEU A 105 -3.91 28.47 -25.51
N ASN A 106 -3.90 28.55 -26.84
CA ASN A 106 -4.99 27.96 -27.61
C ASN A 106 -5.00 26.43 -27.46
N GLU A 107 -6.16 25.82 -27.67
CA GLU A 107 -6.39 24.39 -27.39
C GLU A 107 -5.40 23.47 -28.11
N LYS A 108 -5.15 23.71 -29.41
CA LYS A 108 -4.20 22.92 -30.21
C LYS A 108 -2.77 22.98 -29.65
N ARG A 109 -2.34 24.15 -29.19
CA ARG A 109 -1.01 24.31 -28.59
C ARG A 109 -0.95 23.70 -27.20
N ARG A 110 -2.02 23.84 -26.40
CA ARG A 110 -2.13 23.21 -25.08
C ARG A 110 -2.02 21.68 -25.18
N LEU A 111 -2.72 21.08 -26.15
CA LEU A 111 -2.66 19.64 -26.38
C LEU A 111 -1.23 19.16 -26.71
N ARG A 112 -0.51 19.86 -27.60
CA ARG A 112 0.88 19.51 -27.92
C ARG A 112 1.83 19.64 -26.74
N GLU A 113 1.66 20.66 -25.90
CA GLU A 113 2.45 20.79 -24.67
C GLU A 113 2.11 19.66 -23.68
N TRP A 114 0.83 19.30 -23.55
CA TRP A 114 0.40 18.17 -22.73
C TRP A 114 1.03 16.85 -23.20
N GLU A 115 0.96 16.52 -24.50
CA GLU A 115 1.59 15.32 -25.08
C GLU A 115 3.09 15.26 -24.77
N ARG A 116 3.78 16.41 -24.82
CA ARG A 116 5.20 16.49 -24.47
C ARG A 116 5.44 16.23 -22.98
N VAL A 117 4.60 16.76 -22.11
CA VAL A 117 4.71 16.54 -20.66
C VAL A 117 4.40 15.08 -20.32
N GLU A 118 3.32 14.52 -20.86
CA GLU A 118 2.93 13.13 -20.69
C GLU A 118 4.06 12.18 -21.13
N ALA A 119 4.65 12.40 -22.30
CA ALA A 119 5.80 11.62 -22.77
C ALA A 119 7.01 11.73 -21.83
N ASN A 120 7.21 12.87 -21.18
CA ASN A 120 8.28 13.05 -20.20
C ASN A 120 7.99 12.37 -18.87
N LEU A 121 6.74 12.44 -18.39
CA LEU A 121 6.26 11.73 -17.20
C LEU A 121 6.43 10.23 -17.38
N SER A 122 5.93 9.69 -18.50
CA SER A 122 6.02 8.27 -18.85
C SER A 122 7.46 7.75 -18.84
N ARG A 123 8.40 8.48 -19.45
CA ARG A 123 9.84 8.13 -19.43
C ARG A 123 10.46 8.09 -18.03
N GLN A 124 9.91 8.84 -17.08
CA GLN A 124 10.43 8.91 -15.71
C GLN A 124 9.67 8.01 -14.73
N THR A 125 8.52 7.45 -15.12
CA THR A 125 7.63 6.67 -14.24
C THR A 125 8.37 5.57 -13.48
N THR A 126 9.17 4.77 -14.17
CA THR A 126 9.97 3.71 -13.54
C THR A 126 10.95 4.26 -12.51
N LEU A 127 11.65 5.36 -12.82
CA LEU A 127 12.53 6.02 -11.85
C LEU A 127 11.73 6.50 -10.61
N ARG A 128 10.52 7.02 -10.80
CA ARG A 128 9.65 7.47 -9.71
C ARG A 128 9.21 6.32 -8.82
N MET A 129 8.75 5.21 -9.40
CA MET A 129 8.37 4.00 -8.66
C MET A 129 9.53 3.48 -7.81
N LEU A 130 10.72 3.34 -8.40
CA LEU A 130 11.91 2.89 -7.66
C LEU A 130 12.35 3.88 -6.59
N SER A 131 12.20 5.19 -6.83
CA SER A 131 12.50 6.21 -5.83
C SER A 131 11.49 6.18 -4.68
N SER A 132 10.20 5.93 -4.94
CA SER A 132 9.18 5.75 -3.91
C SER A 132 9.47 4.53 -3.03
N ILE A 133 9.91 3.42 -3.64
CA ILE A 133 10.38 2.22 -2.90
C ILE A 133 11.58 2.56 -2.03
N GLN A 134 12.52 3.33 -2.57
CA GLN A 134 13.69 3.77 -1.82
C GLN A 134 13.33 4.64 -0.62
N ILE A 135 12.41 5.60 -0.80
CA ILE A 135 11.90 6.45 0.28
C ILE A 135 11.19 5.60 1.34
N ALA A 136 10.27 4.73 0.94
CA ALA A 136 9.54 3.85 1.85
C ALA A 136 10.49 2.96 2.67
N SER A 137 11.49 2.37 2.02
CA SER A 137 12.52 1.55 2.67
C SER A 137 13.34 2.35 3.69
N LYS A 138 13.68 3.61 3.41
CA LYS A 138 14.36 4.48 4.39
C LYS A 138 13.46 4.95 5.53
N ALA A 139 12.16 5.10 5.27
CA ALA A 139 11.19 5.54 6.27
C ALA A 139 10.89 4.43 7.29
N LEU A 140 10.87 3.17 6.85
CA LEU A 140 10.46 2.03 7.67
C LEU A 140 11.63 1.16 8.16
N SER A 141 12.77 1.14 7.45
CA SER A 141 13.90 0.27 7.79
C SER A 141 15.13 1.09 8.19
N TYR A 142 15.49 1.02 9.47
CA TYR A 142 16.61 1.79 10.01
C TYR A 142 17.99 1.19 9.62
N HIS A 143 18.10 -0.14 9.53
CA HIS A 143 19.39 -0.82 9.29
C HIS A 143 19.59 -1.32 7.85
N ASP A 144 18.53 -1.71 7.14
CA ASP A 144 18.61 -2.37 5.81
C ASP A 144 17.93 -1.58 4.69
N SER A 145 17.93 -0.24 4.78
CA SER A 145 17.31 0.59 3.75
C SER A 145 18.00 0.47 2.38
N LEU A 146 17.21 0.53 1.31
CA LEU A 146 17.73 0.49 -0.05
C LEU A 146 18.64 1.70 -0.35
N SER A 147 19.88 1.39 -0.70
CA SER A 147 20.85 2.39 -1.17
C SER A 147 20.57 2.83 -2.61
N SER A 148 21.00 4.04 -2.97
CA SER A 148 20.86 4.54 -4.35
C SER A 148 21.68 3.70 -5.34
N LYS A 149 22.72 3.01 -4.86
CA LYS A 149 23.48 2.03 -5.65
C LYS A 149 22.64 0.82 -6.01
N GLN A 150 21.89 0.24 -5.06
CA GLN A 150 20.96 -0.87 -5.32
C GLN A 150 19.86 -0.45 -6.29
N VAL A 151 19.26 0.73 -6.10
CA VAL A 151 18.25 1.29 -7.00
C VAL A 151 18.79 1.46 -8.42
N CYS A 152 19.96 2.07 -8.60
CA CYS A 152 20.60 2.18 -9.91
C CYS A 152 20.95 0.82 -10.52
N SER A 153 21.27 -0.18 -9.71
CA SER A 153 21.48 -1.55 -10.20
C SER A 153 20.18 -2.17 -10.72
N CYS A 154 19.09 -2.01 -10.00
CA CYS A 154 17.76 -2.46 -10.42
C CYS A 154 17.34 -1.76 -11.73
N LEU A 155 17.44 -0.43 -11.79
CA LEU A 155 17.13 0.35 -12.98
C LEU A 155 17.94 -0.10 -14.20
N ARG A 156 19.24 -0.38 -14.03
CA ARG A 156 20.08 -0.90 -15.13
C ARG A 156 19.62 -2.27 -15.60
N SER A 157 19.21 -3.16 -14.70
CA SER A 157 18.67 -4.48 -15.08
C SER A 157 17.37 -4.40 -15.88
N LEU A 158 16.66 -3.27 -15.77
CA LEU A 158 15.42 -2.96 -16.49
C LEU A 158 15.67 -2.16 -17.78
N GLY A 159 16.93 -1.94 -18.16
CA GLY A 159 17.31 -1.18 -19.36
C GLY A 159 17.47 0.33 -19.15
N PHE A 160 17.38 0.83 -17.91
CA PHE A 160 17.49 2.26 -17.61
C PHE A 160 18.87 2.64 -17.04
N ALA A 161 19.59 3.50 -17.76
CA ALA A 161 20.92 3.97 -17.37
C ALA A 161 20.89 5.23 -16.48
N TYR A 162 20.26 5.15 -15.30
CA TYR A 162 20.25 6.27 -14.34
C TYR A 162 21.48 6.28 -13.43
N THR A 163 22.00 7.49 -13.15
CA THR A 163 23.07 7.70 -12.18
C THR A 163 22.51 7.80 -10.75
N GLN A 164 23.35 7.55 -9.73
CA GLN A 164 22.93 7.72 -8.33
C GLN A 164 22.49 9.16 -8.03
N ARG A 165 23.14 10.15 -8.66
CA ARG A 165 22.72 11.56 -8.58
C ARG A 165 21.33 11.78 -9.15
N ALA A 166 20.96 11.09 -10.24
CA ALA A 166 19.62 11.16 -10.80
C ALA A 166 18.58 10.52 -9.87
N ALA A 167 18.91 9.38 -9.27
CA ALA A 167 18.07 8.72 -8.25
C ALA A 167 17.84 9.65 -7.04
N LEU A 168 18.90 10.23 -6.46
CA LEU A 168 18.77 11.16 -5.33
C LEU A 168 17.94 12.41 -5.68
N LYS A 169 18.16 13.00 -6.87
CA LYS A 169 17.31 14.11 -7.35
C LYS A 169 15.85 13.69 -7.49
N SER A 170 15.60 12.44 -7.87
CA SER A 170 14.26 11.91 -7.98
C SER A 170 13.59 11.79 -6.61
N GLU A 171 14.28 11.24 -5.62
CA GLU A 171 13.81 11.16 -4.23
C GLU A 171 13.49 12.55 -3.66
N LEU A 172 14.41 13.50 -3.79
CA LEU A 172 14.21 14.87 -3.30
C LEU A 172 13.03 15.56 -3.97
N ARG A 173 12.78 15.29 -5.26
CA ARG A 173 11.62 15.84 -5.95
C ARG A 173 10.33 15.27 -5.37
N ILE A 174 10.26 13.96 -5.17
CA ILE A 174 9.08 13.30 -4.57
C ILE A 174 8.82 13.89 -3.18
N LEU A 175 9.85 13.93 -2.32
CA LEU A 175 9.71 14.47 -0.96
C LEU A 175 9.27 15.92 -0.95
N LYS A 176 9.83 16.78 -1.81
CA LYS A 176 9.40 18.18 -1.92
C LYS A 176 7.97 18.33 -2.41
N THR A 177 7.56 17.55 -3.41
CA THR A 177 6.18 17.54 -3.92
C THR A 177 5.19 17.08 -2.84
N LEU A 178 5.61 16.18 -1.96
CA LEU A 178 4.82 15.73 -0.82
C LEU A 178 4.99 16.60 0.44
N GLU A 179 5.71 17.72 0.36
CA GLU A 179 6.01 18.58 1.51
C GLU A 179 6.62 17.83 2.71
N TYR A 180 7.38 16.76 2.42
CA TYR A 180 7.95 15.84 3.40
C TYR A 180 6.93 15.13 4.31
N ARG A 181 5.64 15.12 3.92
CA ARG A 181 4.56 14.42 4.61
C ARG A 181 4.28 13.08 3.93
N LEU A 182 4.95 12.03 4.38
CA LEU A 182 4.70 10.67 3.91
C LEU A 182 3.38 10.14 4.50
N PRO A 183 2.60 9.37 3.73
CA PRO A 183 1.45 8.66 4.29
C PRO A 183 1.94 7.57 5.28
N ARG A 184 1.08 7.17 6.22
CA ARG A 184 1.29 5.90 6.93
C ARG A 184 0.98 4.72 6.00
N SER A 185 1.39 3.52 6.39
CA SER A 185 0.96 2.32 5.70
C SER A 185 -0.38 1.82 6.26
N PRO A 186 -1.31 1.34 5.41
CA PRO A 186 -2.55 0.72 5.87
C PRO A 186 -2.30 -0.58 6.65
N LEU A 187 -1.15 -1.24 6.47
CA LEU A 187 -0.80 -2.45 7.20
C LEU A 187 -0.74 -2.23 8.71
N LEU A 188 -0.39 -1.02 9.16
CA LEU A 188 -0.36 -0.62 10.57
C LEU A 188 -1.71 -0.85 11.27
N TYR A 189 -2.82 -0.65 10.56
CA TYR A 189 -4.15 -0.89 11.09
C TYR A 189 -4.38 -2.38 11.31
N SER A 190 -4.03 -3.21 10.33
CA SER A 190 -4.11 -4.67 10.45
C SER A 190 -3.23 -5.21 11.58
N GLU A 191 -1.98 -4.72 11.70
CA GLU A 191 -1.06 -5.09 12.78
C GLU A 191 -1.62 -4.71 14.15
N THR A 192 -2.18 -3.50 14.27
CA THR A 192 -2.79 -3.03 15.51
C THR A 192 -3.98 -3.90 15.89
N PHE A 193 -4.89 -4.17 14.96
CA PHE A 193 -6.05 -5.03 15.23
C PHE A 193 -5.63 -6.44 15.61
N LEU A 194 -4.66 -7.03 14.90
CA LEU A 194 -4.11 -8.33 15.25
C LEU A 194 -3.53 -8.33 16.66
N LYS A 195 -2.68 -7.36 17.01
CA LYS A 195 -2.10 -7.29 18.36
C LYS A 195 -3.18 -7.20 19.46
N LEU A 196 -4.28 -6.48 19.22
CA LEU A 196 -5.39 -6.35 20.17
C LEU A 196 -6.23 -7.63 20.33
N VAL A 197 -6.37 -8.44 19.27
CA VAL A 197 -7.18 -9.68 19.31
C VAL A 197 -6.36 -10.92 19.65
N VAL A 198 -5.05 -10.92 19.39
CA VAL A 198 -4.14 -12.05 19.64
C VAL A 198 -4.21 -12.55 21.08
N CYS A 199 -4.24 -11.65 22.06
CA CYS A 199 -4.35 -12.02 23.48
C CYS A 199 -5.67 -12.75 23.83
N ARG A 200 -6.68 -12.64 22.96
CA ARG A 200 -8.02 -13.26 23.13
C ARG A 200 -8.18 -14.54 22.31
N TRP A 201 -7.25 -14.86 21.41
CA TRP A 201 -7.31 -15.99 20.48
C TRP A 201 -6.20 -17.01 20.74
N ALA A 202 -6.15 -17.56 21.95
CA ALA A 202 -5.08 -18.46 22.38
C ALA A 202 -4.96 -19.77 21.57
N SER A 203 -5.95 -20.11 20.73
CA SER A 203 -6.00 -21.36 19.97
C SER A 203 -5.76 -21.23 18.46
N VAL A 204 -5.61 -20.01 17.92
CA VAL A 204 -5.52 -19.79 16.46
C VAL A 204 -4.07 -19.56 16.04
N ASP A 205 -3.65 -20.12 14.90
CA ASP A 205 -2.34 -19.84 14.33
C ASP A 205 -2.29 -18.40 13.78
N ILE A 206 -1.72 -17.51 14.58
CA ILE A 206 -1.57 -16.09 14.26
C ILE A 206 -0.71 -15.89 13.01
N LYS A 207 0.24 -16.79 12.75
CA LYS A 207 1.09 -16.71 11.57
C LYS A 207 0.26 -16.91 10.30
N GLU A 208 -0.63 -17.90 10.29
CA GLU A 208 -1.52 -18.11 9.15
C GLU A 208 -2.49 -16.95 8.97
N ILE A 209 -3.04 -16.39 10.06
CA ILE A 209 -3.91 -15.20 9.97
C ILE A 209 -3.12 -14.04 9.34
N TRP A 210 -1.88 -13.83 9.77
CA TRP A 210 -1.02 -12.77 9.25
C TRP A 210 -0.74 -12.93 7.75
N GLU A 211 -0.39 -14.15 7.31
CA GLU A 211 -0.15 -14.44 5.89
C GLU A 211 -1.40 -14.20 5.03
N HIS A 212 -2.58 -14.60 5.50
CA HIS A 212 -3.84 -14.31 4.82
C HIS A 212 -4.21 -12.81 4.86
N THR A 213 -3.91 -12.12 5.97
CA THR A 213 -4.11 -10.67 6.08
C THR A 213 -3.30 -9.92 5.02
N LEU A 214 -2.03 -10.30 4.85
CA LEU A 214 -1.17 -9.76 3.79
C LEU A 214 -1.72 -10.07 2.39
N MET A 215 -2.23 -11.28 2.18
CA MET A 215 -2.84 -11.68 0.91
C MET A 215 -4.07 -10.83 0.57
N PHE A 216 -4.99 -10.64 1.52
CA PHE A 216 -6.17 -9.80 1.32
C PHE A 216 -5.81 -8.34 1.09
N LEU A 217 -4.81 -7.82 1.80
CA LEU A 217 -4.32 -6.47 1.59
C LEU A 217 -3.64 -6.32 0.22
N ASP A 218 -2.92 -7.33 -0.24
CA ASP A 218 -2.35 -7.36 -1.60
C ASP A 218 -3.44 -7.32 -2.67
N ILE A 219 -4.51 -8.11 -2.50
CA ILE A 219 -5.68 -8.11 -3.39
C ILE A 219 -6.35 -6.72 -3.39
N ALA A 220 -6.53 -6.11 -2.22
CA ALA A 220 -7.13 -4.77 -2.10
C ALA A 220 -6.32 -3.67 -2.77
N PHE A 221 -5.00 -3.85 -2.93
CA PHE A 221 -4.14 -2.93 -3.68
C PHE A 221 -4.09 -3.26 -5.18
N LEU A 222 -3.92 -4.54 -5.56
CA LEU A 222 -3.83 -4.97 -6.95
C LEU A 222 -5.14 -4.78 -7.71
N HIS A 223 -6.26 -5.06 -7.05
CA HIS A 223 -7.61 -4.99 -7.60
C HIS A 223 -8.42 -3.87 -6.94
N HIS A 224 -7.74 -2.76 -6.61
CA HIS A 224 -8.30 -1.67 -5.82
C HIS A 224 -9.69 -1.23 -6.30
N GLU A 225 -9.84 -0.88 -7.57
CA GLU A 225 -11.13 -0.43 -8.09
C GLU A 225 -12.20 -1.54 -8.05
N GLN A 226 -11.84 -2.76 -8.43
CA GLN A 226 -12.80 -3.87 -8.49
C GLN A 226 -13.28 -4.29 -7.10
N VAL A 227 -12.39 -4.36 -6.11
CA VAL A 227 -12.71 -4.73 -4.73
C VAL A 227 -13.73 -3.75 -4.16
N TYR A 228 -13.46 -2.44 -4.22
CA TYR A 228 -14.39 -1.46 -3.68
C TYR A 228 -15.71 -1.39 -4.47
N GLN A 229 -15.68 -1.59 -5.80
CA GLN A 229 -16.92 -1.69 -6.58
C GLN A 229 -17.78 -2.88 -6.16
N VAL A 230 -17.20 -4.05 -5.91
CA VAL A 230 -17.94 -5.24 -5.45
C VAL A 230 -18.47 -5.02 -4.04
N LEU A 231 -17.64 -4.50 -3.12
CA LEU A 231 -18.04 -4.23 -1.74
C LEU A 231 -19.19 -3.23 -1.67
N LEU A 232 -19.10 -2.11 -2.38
CA LEU A 232 -20.15 -1.08 -2.41
C LEU A 232 -21.45 -1.58 -3.05
N LYS A 233 -21.35 -2.44 -4.08
CA LYS A 233 -22.55 -3.06 -4.68
C LYS A 233 -23.21 -4.04 -3.72
N ALA A 234 -22.43 -4.86 -3.01
CA ALA A 234 -22.94 -5.84 -2.07
C ALA A 234 -23.68 -5.16 -0.91
N THR A 235 -23.03 -4.18 -0.25
CA THR A 235 -23.61 -3.46 0.90
C THR A 235 -24.89 -2.72 0.55
N VAL A 236 -25.00 -2.19 -0.67
CA VAL A 236 -26.18 -1.46 -1.12
C VAL A 236 -27.28 -2.36 -1.66
N SER A 237 -26.94 -3.47 -2.33
CA SER A 237 -27.96 -4.42 -2.81
C SER A 237 -28.78 -4.99 -1.65
N GLU A 238 -28.16 -5.16 -0.48
CA GLU A 238 -28.83 -5.54 0.77
C GLU A 238 -29.84 -4.48 1.25
N THR A 239 -29.67 -3.21 0.88
CA THR A 239 -30.56 -2.10 1.28
C THR A 239 -31.70 -1.83 0.29
N GLY A 240 -31.75 -2.54 -0.85
CA GLY A 240 -32.82 -2.38 -1.86
C GLY A 240 -32.76 -1.08 -2.68
N PHE A 241 -31.69 -0.28 -2.55
CA PHE A 241 -31.49 0.96 -3.32
C PHE A 241 -30.59 0.72 -4.54
N THR A 242 -30.79 1.50 -5.61
CA THR A 242 -29.86 1.62 -6.76
C THR A 242 -29.23 3.02 -6.78
N PRO A 243 -28.11 3.24 -6.08
CA PRO A 243 -27.48 4.55 -6.02
C PRO A 243 -26.52 4.73 -7.19
N SER A 244 -26.49 5.95 -7.71
CA SER A 244 -25.31 6.50 -8.38
C SER A 244 -24.37 7.02 -7.30
N PHE A 245 -23.26 6.30 -7.02
CA PHE A 245 -22.28 6.79 -6.06
C PHE A 245 -21.53 7.99 -6.65
N LEU A 246 -21.46 9.10 -5.90
CA LEU A 246 -20.55 10.17 -6.23
C LEU A 246 -19.11 9.65 -6.06
N ARG A 247 -18.23 10.03 -6.99
CA ARG A 247 -16.83 9.58 -6.96
C ARG A 247 -16.14 9.95 -5.64
N ALA A 248 -16.47 11.12 -5.08
CA ALA A 248 -15.97 11.55 -3.78
C ALA A 248 -16.35 10.60 -2.64
N ASP A 249 -17.57 10.08 -2.63
CA ASP A 249 -18.02 9.16 -1.57
C ASP A 249 -17.35 7.79 -1.68
N VAL A 250 -17.08 7.33 -2.90
CA VAL A 250 -16.27 6.12 -3.13
C VAL A 250 -14.85 6.31 -2.61
N GLU A 251 -14.22 7.45 -2.89
CA GLU A 251 -12.87 7.75 -2.39
C GLU A 251 -12.81 7.88 -0.87
N ARG A 252 -13.88 8.37 -0.22
CA ARG A 252 -14.01 8.36 1.25
C ARG A 252 -13.98 6.96 1.84
N VAL A 253 -14.70 6.01 1.22
CA VAL A 253 -14.68 4.60 1.66
C VAL A 253 -13.30 3.98 1.43
N LYS A 254 -12.62 4.31 0.32
CA LYS A 254 -11.25 3.88 0.06
C LYS A 254 -10.23 4.48 1.06
N ALA A 255 -10.49 5.68 1.55
CA ALA A 255 -9.64 6.36 2.53
C ALA A 255 -9.81 5.83 3.97
N ASP A 256 -10.84 5.01 4.22
CA ASP A 256 -11.06 4.34 5.50
C ASP A 256 -10.16 3.12 5.65
N TRP A 257 -8.94 3.34 6.13
CA TRP A 257 -7.98 2.25 6.35
C TRP A 257 -8.22 1.50 7.66
N MET A 258 -9.00 2.05 8.60
CA MET A 258 -9.48 1.24 9.73
C MET A 258 -10.42 0.15 9.22
N LEU A 259 -11.34 0.50 8.32
CA LEU A 259 -12.23 -0.47 7.68
C LEU A 259 -11.43 -1.48 6.84
N LEU A 260 -10.44 -1.03 6.06
CA LEU A 260 -9.57 -1.93 5.30
C LEU A 260 -8.77 -2.88 6.22
N GLY A 261 -8.12 -2.35 7.26
CA GLY A 261 -7.31 -3.11 8.18
C GLY A 261 -8.14 -4.14 8.97
N GLY A 262 -9.27 -3.71 9.51
CA GLY A 262 -10.19 -4.62 10.23
C GLY A 262 -10.82 -5.64 9.28
N GLY A 263 -11.20 -5.23 8.07
CA GLY A 263 -11.79 -6.11 7.05
C GLY A 263 -10.82 -7.20 6.58
N THR A 264 -9.55 -6.86 6.34
CA THR A 264 -8.52 -7.83 5.94
C THR A 264 -8.22 -8.84 7.05
N VAL A 265 -8.11 -8.39 8.31
CA VAL A 265 -7.92 -9.28 9.47
C VAL A 265 -9.13 -10.18 9.68
N THR A 266 -10.35 -9.64 9.56
CA THR A 266 -11.59 -10.39 9.74
C THR A 266 -11.75 -11.44 8.63
N ALA A 267 -11.49 -11.07 7.38
CA ALA A 267 -11.53 -12.01 6.25
C ALA A 267 -10.51 -13.13 6.41
N ALA A 268 -9.29 -12.81 6.85
CA ALA A 268 -8.24 -13.78 7.14
C ALA A 268 -8.68 -14.79 8.23
N ALA A 269 -9.16 -14.28 9.36
CA ALA A 269 -9.65 -15.12 10.46
C ALA A 269 -10.84 -16.00 10.01
N GLN A 270 -11.78 -15.43 9.27
CA GLN A 270 -12.95 -16.17 8.79
C GLN A 270 -12.56 -17.31 7.83
N CYS A 271 -11.63 -17.06 6.90
CA CYS A 271 -11.14 -18.10 5.99
C CYS A 271 -10.58 -19.30 6.75
N LEU A 272 -9.72 -19.07 7.75
CA LEU A 272 -9.10 -20.14 8.52
C LEU A 272 -10.13 -20.90 9.38
N LEU A 273 -11.02 -20.19 10.06
CA LEU A 273 -12.08 -20.81 10.86
C LEU A 273 -13.05 -21.66 10.02
N THR A 274 -13.36 -21.21 8.79
CA THR A 274 -14.20 -22.02 7.88
C THR A 274 -13.48 -23.26 7.34
N LEU A 275 -12.16 -23.17 7.13
CA LEU A 275 -11.35 -24.32 6.68
C LEU A 275 -11.31 -25.42 7.75
N GLU A 276 -11.06 -25.06 9.02
CA GLU A 276 -11.08 -26.00 10.16
C GLU A 276 -12.43 -26.71 10.29
N GLN A 277 -13.55 -25.98 10.09
CA GLN A 277 -14.90 -26.56 10.13
C GLN A 277 -15.15 -27.55 8.99
N THR A 278 -14.64 -27.26 7.78
CA THR A 278 -14.75 -28.18 6.63
C THR A 278 -13.88 -29.43 6.78
N GLU A 279 -12.71 -29.33 7.40
CA GLU A 279 -11.85 -30.49 7.67
C GLU A 279 -12.46 -31.41 8.74
N HIS A 280 -13.06 -30.85 9.79
CA HIS A 280 -13.79 -31.63 10.79
C HIS A 280 -15.04 -32.33 10.24
N THR A 281 -15.73 -31.73 9.26
CA THR A 281 -16.87 -32.42 8.59
C THR A 281 -16.42 -33.53 7.65
N ASN A 282 -15.24 -33.43 7.04
CA ASN A 282 -14.69 -34.48 6.17
C ASN A 282 -14.13 -35.68 6.94
N ILE A 283 -13.66 -35.51 8.18
CA ILE A 283 -13.21 -36.61 9.04
C ILE A 283 -14.38 -37.46 9.56
N ILE A 284 -15.56 -36.87 9.75
CA ILE A 284 -16.77 -37.58 10.20
C ILE A 284 -17.43 -38.37 9.06
N CYS A 285 -17.06 -38.12 7.80
CA CYS A 285 -17.66 -38.70 6.60
C CYS A 285 -16.83 -39.81 5.93
N LEU A 286 -15.81 -40.37 6.57
CA LEU A 286 -15.11 -41.56 6.06
C LEU A 286 -15.85 -42.83 6.51
N PRO A 287 -16.50 -43.60 5.61
CA PRO A 287 -17.17 -44.83 5.98
C PRO A 287 -16.13 -45.94 6.24
N SER A 288 -16.29 -46.62 7.37
CA SER A 288 -15.66 -47.91 7.71
C SER A 288 -16.13 -49.04 6.80
#